data_AF-A0A1F9TU70-F1
#
_entry.id   AF-A0A1F9TU70-F1
#
_cell.length_a   1.000
_cell.length_b   1.000
_cell.length_c   1.000
_cell.angle_alpha   90.00
_cell.angle_beta   90.00
_cell.angle_gamma   90.00
#
_symmetry.space_group_name_H-M   'P 1'
#
loop_
_entity.id
_entity.type
_entity.pdbx_description
1 polymer ?
#
loop_
_entity_poly.entity_id
_entity_poly.type
_entity_poly.pdbx_seq_one_letter_code
_entity_poly.pdbx_strand_id
1 'polypeptide(L)'
;MGNFELYSAGGLNFVEAAVWILIGFYLFFRSKASATGQGKDYLLLSALFLAFGLSDVVEVYSGAWWKPWWLLAWKALNAIGLLYLAGKLYLAERGKP
;
A
#
# COMPACT_ATOMS: atom_id res chain seq x y z
N MET A 1 -20.25 -1.96 -21.56
CA MET A 1 -19.01 -1.97 -20.75
C MET A 1 -18.07 -0.99 -21.42
N GLY A 2 -17.88 0.19 -20.84
CA GLY A 2 -17.05 1.24 -21.44
C GLY A 2 -15.62 0.75 -21.61
N ASN A 3 -14.98 1.14 -22.70
CA ASN A 3 -13.62 0.75 -23.05
C ASN A 3 -12.70 1.07 -21.86
N PHE A 4 -12.00 0.07 -21.32
CA PHE A 4 -10.97 0.31 -20.32
C PHE A 4 -9.84 1.10 -20.98
N GLU A 5 -9.83 2.42 -20.79
CA GLU A 5 -8.76 3.29 -21.25
C GLU A 5 -7.64 3.29 -20.22
N LEU A 6 -6.59 2.50 -20.49
CA LEU A 6 -5.41 2.40 -19.62
C LEU A 6 -4.78 3.76 -19.31
N TYR A 7 -4.85 4.70 -20.26
CA TYR A 7 -4.29 6.05 -20.13
C TYR A 7 -5.21 7.05 -19.44
N SER A 8 -6.40 6.62 -18.99
CA SER A 8 -7.26 7.46 -18.15
C SER A 8 -6.74 7.48 -16.71
N ALA A 9 -7.14 8.50 -15.94
CA ALA A 9 -6.82 8.56 -14.52
C ALA A 9 -7.29 7.30 -13.77
N GLY A 10 -8.47 6.76 -14.12
CA GLY A 10 -8.97 5.51 -13.55
C GLY A 10 -8.16 4.28 -13.95
N GLY A 11 -7.70 4.22 -15.21
CA GLY A 11 -6.85 3.13 -15.71
C GLY A 11 -5.49 3.08 -15.01
N LEU A 12 -4.85 4.23 -14.83
CA LEU A 12 -3.58 4.35 -14.11
C LEU A 12 -3.73 4.00 -12.62
N ASN A 13 -4.77 4.53 -11.96
CA ASN A 13 -5.07 4.20 -10.57
C ASN A 13 -5.33 2.69 -10.36
N PHE A 14 -5.92 2.00 -11.34
CA PHE A 14 -6.11 0.54 -11.26
C PHE A 14 -4.78 -0.23 -11.37
N VAL A 15 -3.85 0.24 -12.21
CA VAL A 15 -2.50 -0.33 -12.28
C VAL A 15 -1.73 -0.06 -10.97
N GLU A 16 -1.83 1.15 -10.42
CA GLU A 16 -1.25 1.50 -9.13
C GLU A 16 -1.78 0.60 -8.02
N ALA A 17 -3.11 0.41 -7.95
CA ALA A 17 -3.73 -0.53 -7.02
C ALA A 17 -3.13 -1.94 -7.11
N ALA A 18 -2.95 -2.46 -8.33
CA ALA A 18 -2.35 -3.77 -8.55
C ALA A 18 -0.90 -3.82 -8.05
N VAL A 19 -0.11 -2.78 -8.32
CA VAL A 19 1.28 -2.68 -7.83
C VAL A 19 1.33 -2.70 -6.30
N TRP A 20 0.51 -1.88 -5.63
CA TRP A 20 0.47 -1.85 -4.17
C TRP A 20 0.06 -3.19 -3.57
N ILE A 21 -0.93 -3.85 -4.17
CA ILE A 21 -1.40 -5.16 -3.71
C ILE A 21 -0.30 -6.21 -3.87
N LEU A 22 0.41 -6.23 -5.00
CA LEU A 22 1.52 -7.16 -5.24
C LEU A 22 2.66 -6.95 -4.23
N ILE A 23 3.02 -5.70 -3.92
CA ILE A 23 3.99 -5.38 -2.86
C ILE A 23 3.49 -5.89 -1.50
N GLY A 24 2.21 -5.68 -1.19
CA GLY A 24 1.58 -6.17 0.03
C GLY A 24 1.71 -7.69 0.18
N PHE A 25 1.42 -8.46 -0.88
CA PHE A 25 1.59 -9.92 -0.86
C PHE A 25 3.05 -10.34 -0.74
N TYR A 26 3.96 -9.70 -1.46
CA TYR A 26 5.39 -9.97 -1.32
C TYR A 26 5.86 -9.79 0.14
N LEU A 27 5.46 -8.70 0.79
CA LEU A 27 5.79 -8.42 2.18
C LEU A 27 5.14 -9.40 3.15
N PHE A 28 3.94 -9.90 2.85
CA PHE A 28 3.29 -10.95 3.64
C PHE A 28 4.14 -12.22 3.64
N PHE A 29 4.60 -12.69 2.47
CA PHE A 29 5.46 -13.87 2.40
C PHE A 29 6.84 -13.60 3.04
N ARG A 30 7.39 -12.41 2.87
CA ARG A 30 8.63 -11.98 3.54
C ARG A 30 8.50 -11.97 5.07
N SER A 31 7.32 -11.63 5.60
CA SER A 31 7.05 -11.66 7.04
C SER A 31 7.20 -13.06 7.64
N LYS A 32 6.76 -14.08 6.90
CA LYS A 32 6.84 -15.49 7.30
C LYS A 32 8.27 -16.04 7.22
N ALA A 33 9.07 -15.55 6.27
CA ALA A 33 10.47 -15.92 6.10
C ALA A 33 11.43 -15.13 7.02
N SER A 34 10.93 -14.18 7.81
CA SER A 34 11.79 -13.30 8.61
C SER A 34 12.26 -13.98 9.89
N ALA A 35 13.53 -14.39 9.90
CA ALA A 35 14.20 -14.90 11.10
C ALA A 35 14.61 -13.80 12.09
N THR A 36 14.57 -12.52 11.69
CA THR A 36 15.21 -11.40 12.39
C THR A 36 14.30 -10.62 13.35
N GLY A 37 13.24 -11.22 13.90
CA GLY A 37 12.29 -10.55 14.81
C GLY A 37 11.41 -9.47 14.16
N GLN A 38 11.74 -9.05 12.93
CA GLN A 38 11.04 -8.03 12.15
C GLN A 38 9.80 -8.57 11.40
N GLY A 39 9.44 -9.85 11.60
CA GLY A 39 8.29 -10.46 10.92
C GLY A 39 6.99 -9.69 11.16
N LYS A 40 6.77 -9.20 12.40
CA LYS A 40 5.59 -8.38 12.71
C LYS A 40 5.54 -7.07 11.92
N ASP A 41 6.69 -6.44 11.71
CA ASP A 41 6.78 -5.17 10.97
C ASP A 41 6.48 -5.39 9.48
N TYR A 42 7.02 -6.45 8.87
CA TYR A 42 6.68 -6.82 7.50
C TYR A 42 5.21 -7.20 7.34
N LEU A 43 4.60 -7.84 8.35
CA LEU A 43 3.18 -8.16 8.33
C LEU A 43 2.31 -6.90 8.39
N LEU A 44 2.65 -5.93 9.24
CA LEU A 44 1.96 -4.65 9.31
C LEU A 44 2.15 -3.84 8.02
N LEU A 45 3.36 -3.81 7.48
CA LEU A 45 3.65 -3.13 6.21
C LEU A 45 2.88 -3.76 5.04
N SER A 46 2.78 -5.09 5.02
CA SER A 46 1.91 -5.82 4.08
C SER A 46 0.45 -5.36 4.18
N ALA A 47 -0.12 -5.31 5.37
CA ALA A 47 -1.50 -4.88 5.58
C ALA A 47 -1.73 -3.43 5.09
N LEU A 48 -0.78 -2.53 5.32
CA LEU A 48 -0.86 -1.14 4.86
C LEU A 48 -0.81 -1.03 3.33
N PHE A 49 0.09 -1.77 2.66
CA PHE A 49 0.15 -1.78 1.20
C PHE A 49 -1.11 -2.36 0.56
N LEU A 50 -1.65 -3.45 1.13
CA LEU A 50 -2.94 -4.00 0.69
C LEU A 50 -4.08 -3.00 0.88
N ALA A 51 -4.13 -2.34 2.04
CA ALA A 51 -5.14 -1.33 2.33
C ALA A 51 -5.00 -0.09 1.42
N PHE A 52 -3.78 0.34 1.11
CA PHE A 52 -3.55 1.46 0.18
C PHE A 52 -4.00 1.09 -1.24
N GLY A 53 -3.64 -0.09 -1.74
CA GLY A 53 -4.11 -0.56 -3.04
C GLY A 53 -5.64 -0.70 -3.12
N LEU A 54 -6.30 -1.17 -2.04
CA LEU A 54 -7.76 -1.15 -1.96
C LEU A 54 -8.35 0.27 -1.99
N SER A 55 -7.66 1.25 -1.41
CA SER A 55 -8.09 2.65 -1.47
C SER A 55 -8.04 3.21 -2.90
N ASP A 56 -7.08 2.77 -3.72
CA ASP A 56 -6.99 3.15 -5.13
C ASP A 56 -8.10 2.49 -5.96
N VAL A 57 -8.48 1.26 -5.64
CA VAL A 57 -9.68 0.63 -6.24
C VAL A 57 -10.93 1.44 -5.91
N VAL A 58 -11.11 1.85 -4.65
CA VAL A 58 -12.24 2.69 -4.24
C VAL A 58 -12.23 4.05 -4.96
N GLU A 59 -11.04 4.63 -5.19
CA GLU A 59 -10.88 5.86 -5.96
C GLU A 59 -11.36 5.72 -7.40
N VAL A 60 -11.05 4.59 -8.07
CA VAL A 60 -11.54 4.32 -9.43
C VAL A 60 -13.07 4.31 -9.47
N TYR A 61 -13.72 3.73 -8.45
CA TYR A 61 -15.18 3.70 -8.37
C TYR A 61 -15.81 5.02 -7.92
N SER A 62 -15.13 5.79 -7.06
CA SER A 62 -15.64 7.06 -6.57
C SER A 62 -15.39 8.24 -7.52
N GLY A 63 -14.45 8.06 -8.46
CA GLY A 63 -14.00 9.07 -9.41
C GLY A 63 -13.13 10.16 -8.80
N ALA A 64 -12.81 10.09 -7.51
CA ALA A 64 -11.98 11.07 -6.83
C ALA A 64 -11.34 10.53 -5.54
N TRP A 65 -10.03 10.78 -5.38
CA TRP A 65 -9.23 10.35 -4.22
C TRP A 65 -9.67 10.91 -2.85
N TRP A 66 -10.53 11.93 -2.84
CA TRP A 66 -11.02 12.63 -1.64
C TRP A 66 -12.53 12.47 -1.40
N LYS A 67 -13.26 11.87 -2.34
CA LYS A 67 -14.70 11.64 -2.21
C LYS A 67 -14.97 10.14 -2.14
N PRO A 68 -15.73 9.66 -1.16
CA PRO A 68 -16.15 10.35 0.08
C PRO A 68 -14.96 10.75 0.97
N TRP A 69 -15.14 11.72 1.88
CA TRP A 69 -14.06 12.32 2.69
C TRP A 69 -13.23 11.30 3.49
N TRP A 70 -13.82 10.16 3.86
CA TRP A 70 -13.12 9.10 4.58
C TRP A 70 -12.03 8.42 3.73
N LEU A 71 -12.11 8.49 2.40
CA LEU A 71 -11.08 7.97 1.51
C LEU A 71 -9.77 8.75 1.66
N LEU A 72 -9.88 10.08 1.81
CA LEU A 72 -8.73 10.92 2.11
C LEU A 72 -8.09 10.54 3.45
N ALA A 73 -8.91 10.36 4.50
CA ALA A 73 -8.43 9.95 5.81
C ALA A 73 -7.75 8.57 5.75
N TRP A 74 -8.31 7.63 5.01
CA TRP A 74 -7.75 6.30 4.81
C TRP A 74 -6.38 6.35 4.11
N LYS A 75 -6.27 7.07 2.99
CA LYS A 75 -5.01 7.26 2.26
C LYS A 75 -3.96 7.94 3.14
N ALA A 76 -4.34 8.98 3.87
CA ALA A 76 -3.43 9.70 4.77
C ALA A 76 -2.91 8.80 5.91
N LEU A 77 -3.79 8.05 6.58
CA LEU A 77 -3.40 7.13 7.65
C LEU A 77 -2.50 6.01 7.13
N ASN A 78 -2.79 5.45 5.95
CA ASN A 78 -1.92 4.47 5.32
C ASN A 78 -0.55 5.07 4.99
N ALA A 79 -0.51 6.24 4.34
CA ALA A 79 0.73 6.88 3.95
C ALA A 79 1.63 7.15 5.16
N ILE A 80 1.07 7.65 6.27
CA ILE A 80 1.80 7.86 7.52
C ILE A 80 2.34 6.53 8.06
N GLY A 81 1.51 5.49 8.10
CA GLY A 81 1.92 4.16 8.57
C GLY A 81 3.04 3.56 7.71
N LEU A 82 2.95 3.70 6.38
CA LEU A 82 3.94 3.22 5.43
C LEU A 82 5.28 3.93 5.64
N LEU A 83 5.27 5.26 5.71
CA LEU A 83 6.48 6.05 5.95
C LEU A 83 7.13 5.71 7.30
N TYR A 84 6.32 5.57 8.36
CA TYR A 84 6.82 5.22 9.68
C TYR A 84 7.47 3.83 9.71
N LEU A 85 6.78 2.79 9.23
CA LEU A 85 7.29 1.42 9.27
C LEU A 85 8.45 1.19 8.31
N ALA A 86 8.38 1.72 7.09
CA ALA A 86 9.47 1.62 6.13
C ALA A 86 10.71 2.38 6.65
N GLY A 87 10.53 3.58 7.21
CA GLY A 87 11.61 4.35 7.83
C GLY A 87 12.24 3.60 9.01
N LYS A 88 11.43 3.01 9.88
CA LYS A 88 11.90 2.18 11.00
C LYS A 88 12.75 1.00 10.52
N LEU A 89 12.28 0.26 9.51
CA LEU A 89 13.01 -0.88 8.94
C LEU A 89 14.32 -0.44 8.28
N TYR A 90 14.28 0.65 7.51
CA TYR A 90 15.48 1.21 6.86
C TYR A 90 16.56 1.60 7.88
N LEU A 91 16.18 2.29 8.96
CA LEU A 91 17.11 2.65 10.03
C LEU A 91 17.65 1.43 10.78
N ALA A 92 16.81 0.42 11.01
CA ALA A 92 17.22 -0.84 11.65
C ALA A 92 18.21 -1.64 10.79
N GLU A 93 18.11 -1.55 9.46
CA GLU A 93 19.09 -2.16 8.55
C GLU A 93 20.41 -1.38 8.52
N ARG A 94 20.35 -0.04 8.54
CA ARG A 94 21.54 0.84 8.58
C ARG A 94 22.33 0.76 9.89
N GLY A 95 21.67 0.43 11.00
CA GLY A 95 22.30 0.33 12.32
C GLY A 95 22.99 -1.00 12.60
N LYS A 96 22.98 -1.96 11.67
CA LYS A 96 23.73 -3.22 11.81
C LYS A 96 25.21 -2.94 11.52
N PRO A 97 26.13 -3.34 12.43
CA PRO A 97 27.57 -3.13 12.27
C PRO A 97 28.15 -3.89 11.07
#